data_AF-A0A8T7L996-F1
#
_entry.id   AF-A0A8T7L996-F1
#
_cell.length_a   1.000
_cell.length_b   1.000
_cell.length_c   1.000
_cell.angle_alpha   90.00
_cell.angle_beta   90.00
_cell.angle_gamma   90.00
#
_symmetry.space_group_name_H-M   'P 1'
#
loop_
_entity.id
_entity.type
_entity.pdbx_description
1 polymer ?
#
loop_
_entity_poly.entity_id
_entity_poly.type
_entity_poly.pdbx_seq_one_letter_code
_entity_poly.pdbx_strand_id
1 'polypeptide(L)'
;MTYFGFLGVFLITPIILLIIVAAADARRGRLLPETLRSWPIWVIILAHAMIALIYTTPWDNYLVATRVWWYQPELVTGVLIGYVPIEEYTFFVLQPILTGLWLMFLARHLPINDHNIRRGVRVRRVATLVIGALWLGAAVMLSAGWQPGTYLGLLLVWALPPVMLQLAFGADILWRHRRLVFLSIVPMTLYLSAADKLAITSGTWTINPEQSLNIFLLGRLPLEEFLFFFMTNTLITLGVTLFTAAESQARARRWAQAAGRVLKRRGVQSAAVPSEKLAGN
;
A
#
# COMPACT_ATOMS: atom_id res chain seq x y z
N MET A 1 15.90 -18.62 11.39
CA MET A 1 14.72 -19.40 10.96
C MET A 1 14.67 -19.32 9.44
N THR A 2 14.26 -20.39 8.74
CA THR A 2 14.13 -20.32 7.27
C THR A 2 13.04 -19.32 6.88
N TYR A 3 13.16 -18.69 5.72
CA TYR A 3 12.21 -17.66 5.31
C TYR A 3 10.80 -18.26 5.09
N PHE A 4 10.66 -19.43 4.46
CA PHE A 4 9.35 -20.10 4.43
C PHE A 4 8.81 -20.47 5.82
N GLY A 5 9.68 -20.81 6.78
CA GLY A 5 9.27 -21.02 8.17
C GLY A 5 8.69 -19.75 8.79
N PHE A 6 9.33 -18.60 8.54
CA PHE A 6 8.81 -17.29 8.93
C PHE A 6 7.44 -17.01 8.31
N LEU A 7 7.27 -17.19 7.00
CA LEU A 7 5.99 -16.99 6.31
C LEU A 7 4.89 -17.91 6.87
N GLY A 8 5.22 -19.17 7.14
CA GLY A 8 4.32 -20.16 7.71
C GLY A 8 3.76 -19.73 9.08
N VAL A 9 4.65 -19.30 9.98
CA VAL A 9 4.30 -18.93 11.35
C VAL A 9 3.62 -17.57 11.41
N PHE A 10 4.18 -16.55 10.77
CA PHE A 10 3.77 -15.15 10.97
C PHE A 10 2.78 -14.62 9.94
N LEU A 11 2.57 -15.31 8.81
CA LEU A 11 1.62 -14.86 7.80
C LEU A 11 0.54 -15.90 7.53
N ILE A 12 0.92 -17.13 7.15
CA ILE A 12 -0.03 -18.17 6.77
C ILE A 12 -0.92 -18.57 7.96
N THR A 13 -0.34 -18.78 9.14
CA THR A 13 -1.10 -19.17 10.33
C THR A 13 -2.15 -18.11 10.72
N PRO A 14 -1.82 -16.81 10.88
CA PRO A 14 -2.82 -15.76 11.10
C PRO A 14 -3.84 -15.61 9.98
N ILE A 15 -3.42 -15.76 8.71
CA ILE A 15 -4.34 -15.71 7.55
C ILE A 15 -5.41 -16.81 7.68
N ILE A 16 -5.00 -18.05 7.96
CA ILE A 16 -5.93 -19.17 8.14
C ILE A 16 -6.92 -18.87 9.28
N LEU A 17 -6.42 -18.38 10.42
CA LEU A 17 -7.28 -18.02 11.55
C LEU A 17 -8.30 -16.92 11.18
N LEU A 18 -7.86 -15.89 10.47
CA LEU A 18 -8.75 -14.81 10.02
C LEU A 18 -9.77 -15.27 8.97
N ILE A 19 -9.41 -16.22 8.10
CA ILE A 19 -10.35 -16.85 7.16
C ILE A 19 -11.41 -17.64 7.93
N ILE A 20 -11.02 -18.42 8.94
CA ILE A 20 -11.96 -19.17 9.81
C ILE A 20 -12.91 -18.21 10.53
N VAL A 21 -12.39 -17.13 11.11
CA VAL A 21 -13.20 -16.08 11.75
C VAL A 21 -14.14 -15.43 10.73
N ALA A 22 -13.64 -15.10 9.54
CA ALA A 22 -14.45 -14.48 8.50
C ALA A 22 -15.59 -15.40 8.01
N ALA A 23 -15.36 -16.71 7.95
CA ALA A 23 -16.38 -17.70 7.64
C ALA A 23 -17.41 -17.83 8.78
N ALA A 24 -16.96 -17.85 10.04
CA ALA A 24 -17.84 -17.89 11.21
C ALA A 24 -18.74 -16.64 11.30
N ASP A 25 -18.19 -15.45 11.06
CA ASP A 25 -18.92 -14.20 10.96
C ASP A 25 -20.00 -14.23 9.88
N ALA A 26 -19.67 -14.73 8.69
CA ALA A 26 -20.61 -14.84 7.58
C ALA A 26 -21.78 -15.77 7.94
N ARG A 27 -21.50 -16.91 8.59
CA ARG A 27 -22.54 -17.83 9.11
C ARG A 27 -23.41 -17.19 10.19
N ARG A 28 -22.87 -16.24 10.96
CA ARG A 28 -23.59 -15.47 11.99
C ARG A 28 -24.30 -14.23 11.42
N GLY A 29 -24.31 -14.03 10.10
CA GLY A 29 -24.91 -12.86 9.46
C GLY A 29 -24.15 -11.55 9.66
N ARG A 30 -22.91 -11.58 10.15
CA ARG A 30 -22.06 -10.39 10.33
C ARG A 30 -21.42 -10.01 9.00
N LEU A 31 -22.12 -9.18 8.25
CA LEU A 31 -21.67 -8.67 6.95
C LEU A 31 -20.96 -7.33 7.10
N LEU A 32 -20.21 -6.94 6.06
CA LEU A 32 -19.62 -5.59 5.99
C LEU A 32 -20.74 -4.53 6.00
N PRO A 33 -20.57 -3.40 6.68
CA PRO A 33 -21.54 -2.30 6.63
C PRO A 33 -21.81 -1.81 5.21
N GLU A 34 -23.01 -1.33 4.92
CA GLU A 34 -23.42 -0.93 3.56
C GLU A 34 -22.50 0.14 2.95
N THR A 35 -21.99 1.05 3.79
CA THR A 35 -21.03 2.09 3.39
C THR A 35 -19.71 1.54 2.86
N LEU A 36 -19.33 0.31 3.22
CA LEU A 36 -18.11 -0.40 2.80
C LEU A 36 -18.43 -1.66 1.97
N ARG A 37 -19.63 -1.74 1.37
CA ARG A 37 -20.08 -2.92 0.62
C ARG A 37 -20.26 -2.62 -0.87
N SER A 38 -19.25 -2.01 -1.50
CA SER A 38 -19.28 -1.71 -2.94
C SER A 38 -19.08 -2.95 -3.82
N TRP A 39 -17.99 -3.69 -3.62
CA TRP A 39 -17.57 -4.88 -4.34
C TRP A 39 -17.22 -5.98 -3.33
N PRO A 40 -17.21 -7.27 -3.72
CA PRO A 40 -16.78 -8.34 -2.85
C PRO A 40 -15.36 -8.07 -2.33
N ILE A 41 -15.21 -7.92 -1.01
CA ILE A 41 -13.94 -7.52 -0.40
C ILE A 41 -12.80 -8.49 -0.71
N TRP A 42 -13.09 -9.79 -0.87
CA TRP A 42 -12.10 -10.80 -1.26
C TRP A 42 -11.47 -10.51 -2.63
N VAL A 43 -12.28 -10.05 -3.59
CA VAL A 43 -11.78 -9.65 -4.92
C VAL A 43 -10.88 -8.42 -4.80
N ILE A 44 -11.26 -7.46 -3.94
CA ILE A 44 -10.44 -6.28 -3.67
C ILE A 44 -9.10 -6.69 -3.03
N ILE A 45 -9.11 -7.58 -2.04
CA ILE A 45 -7.90 -8.07 -1.38
C ILE A 45 -6.97 -8.76 -2.38
N LEU A 46 -7.51 -9.67 -3.21
CA LEU A 46 -6.74 -10.36 -4.25
C LEU A 46 -6.17 -9.38 -5.28
N ALA A 47 -6.94 -8.36 -5.67
CA ALA A 47 -6.45 -7.31 -6.55
C ALA A 47 -5.29 -6.53 -5.92
N HIS A 48 -5.35 -6.23 -4.62
CA HIS A 48 -4.25 -5.58 -3.91
C HIS A 48 -3.02 -6.48 -3.79
N ALA A 49 -3.19 -7.79 -3.62
CA ALA A 49 -2.08 -8.75 -3.66
C ALA A 49 -1.38 -8.74 -5.03
N MET A 50 -2.15 -8.70 -6.12
CA MET A 50 -1.58 -8.59 -7.47
C MET A 50 -0.89 -7.25 -7.73
N ILE A 51 -1.49 -6.14 -7.28
CA ILE A 51 -0.88 -4.81 -7.38
C ILE A 51 0.44 -4.77 -6.61
N ALA A 52 0.45 -5.28 -5.37
CA ALA A 52 1.66 -5.34 -4.55
C ALA A 52 2.74 -6.20 -5.22
N LEU A 53 2.40 -7.39 -5.72
CA LEU A 53 3.32 -8.24 -6.45
C LEU A 53 3.97 -7.49 -7.62
N ILE A 54 3.17 -6.86 -8.50
CA ILE A 54 3.68 -6.17 -9.69
C ILE A 54 4.48 -4.91 -9.32
N TYR A 55 3.97 -4.11 -8.39
CA TYR A 55 4.53 -2.79 -8.05
C TYR A 55 5.78 -2.89 -7.17
N THR A 56 5.86 -3.88 -6.30
CA THR A 56 7.00 -4.07 -5.39
C THR A 56 8.14 -4.84 -6.06
N THR A 57 7.86 -5.75 -7.00
CA THR A 57 8.89 -6.55 -7.70
C THR A 57 10.09 -5.74 -8.20
N PRO A 58 9.93 -4.67 -9.00
CA PRO A 58 11.09 -3.94 -9.52
C PRO A 58 11.84 -3.17 -8.42
N TRP A 59 11.12 -2.64 -7.44
CA TRP A 59 11.71 -1.90 -6.32
C TRP A 59 12.57 -2.82 -5.45
N ASP A 60 12.06 -4.00 -5.11
CA ASP A 60 12.76 -4.90 -4.22
C ASP A 60 13.97 -5.57 -4.89
N ASN A 61 13.83 -5.94 -6.18
CA ASN A 61 14.97 -6.39 -6.97
C ASN A 61 16.09 -5.34 -7.02
N TYR A 62 15.73 -4.05 -7.13
CA TYR A 62 16.71 -2.97 -7.11
C TYR A 62 17.42 -2.88 -5.76
N LEU A 63 16.69 -2.96 -4.64
CA LEU A 63 17.28 -2.93 -3.29
C LEU A 63 18.30 -4.07 -3.09
N VAL A 64 17.95 -5.29 -3.48
CA VAL A 64 18.83 -6.45 -3.33
C VAL A 64 20.02 -6.37 -4.29
N ALA A 65 19.79 -5.97 -5.55
CA ALA A 65 20.85 -5.78 -6.54
C ALA A 65 21.88 -4.71 -6.10
N THR A 66 21.43 -3.66 -5.43
CA THR A 66 22.28 -2.55 -4.94
C THR A 66 22.80 -2.75 -3.52
N ARG A 67 22.56 -3.94 -2.93
CA ARG A 67 23.02 -4.31 -1.59
C ARG A 67 22.54 -3.34 -0.51
N VAL A 68 21.32 -2.80 -0.64
CA VAL A 68 20.64 -2.15 0.48
C VAL A 68 20.37 -3.18 1.58
N TRP A 69 20.04 -4.40 1.17
CA TRP A 69 19.89 -5.55 2.05
C TRP A 69 20.09 -6.85 1.27
N TRP A 70 20.25 -7.98 1.97
CA TRP A 70 20.40 -9.30 1.36
C TRP A 70 19.95 -10.43 2.29
N TYR A 71 19.76 -11.61 1.73
CA TYR A 71 19.37 -12.83 2.44
C TYR A 71 20.57 -13.71 2.76
N GLN A 72 20.46 -14.51 3.82
CA GLN A 72 21.40 -15.61 4.05
C GLN A 72 21.04 -16.80 3.15
N PRO A 73 21.95 -17.28 2.28
CA PRO A 73 21.66 -18.33 1.31
C PRO A 73 21.11 -19.62 1.93
N GLU A 74 21.55 -19.98 3.14
CA GLU A 74 21.14 -21.20 3.83
C GLU A 74 19.73 -21.12 4.42
N LEU A 75 19.14 -19.92 4.48
CA LEU A 75 17.82 -19.68 5.05
C LEU A 75 16.73 -19.43 4.00
N VAL A 76 17.10 -19.47 2.71
CA VAL A 76 16.19 -19.40 1.56
C VAL A 76 16.34 -20.63 0.69
N THR A 77 15.36 -20.91 -0.17
CA THR A 77 15.37 -22.08 -1.07
C THR A 77 16.34 -21.96 -2.23
N GLY A 78 16.87 -20.77 -2.50
CA GLY A 78 17.75 -20.49 -3.64
C GLY A 78 17.03 -20.33 -4.98
N VAL A 79 15.70 -20.45 -5.02
CA VAL A 79 14.90 -20.17 -6.22
C VAL A 79 14.73 -18.66 -6.35
N LEU A 80 15.47 -18.04 -7.27
CA LEU A 80 15.46 -16.61 -7.50
C LEU A 80 14.61 -16.22 -8.71
N ILE A 81 13.87 -15.13 -8.59
CA ILE A 81 13.31 -14.39 -9.73
C ILE A 81 14.02 -13.04 -9.74
N GLY A 82 14.89 -12.81 -10.72
CA GLY A 82 15.83 -11.69 -10.68
C GLY A 82 16.87 -11.91 -9.57
N TYR A 83 16.94 -10.98 -8.61
CA TYR A 83 17.87 -11.02 -7.47
C TYR A 83 17.21 -11.53 -6.18
N VAL A 84 15.89 -11.65 -6.18
CA VAL A 84 15.07 -11.85 -4.99
C VAL A 84 14.58 -13.30 -4.92
N PRO A 85 14.59 -13.95 -3.75
CA PRO A 85 14.12 -15.32 -3.56
C PRO A 85 12.58 -15.40 -3.61
N ILE A 86 12.05 -16.55 -4.06
CA ILE A 86 10.60 -16.78 -4.22
C ILE A 86 9.79 -16.56 -2.94
N GLU A 87 10.41 -16.74 -1.78
CA GLU A 87 9.83 -16.46 -0.47
C GLU A 87 9.40 -15.00 -0.34
N GLU A 88 10.18 -14.06 -0.86
CA GLU A 88 9.84 -12.64 -0.81
C GLU A 88 8.63 -12.32 -1.70
N TYR A 89 8.55 -12.90 -2.90
CA TYR A 89 7.36 -12.79 -3.74
C TYR A 89 6.12 -13.38 -3.06
N THR A 90 6.32 -14.43 -2.27
CA THR A 90 5.26 -15.00 -1.44
C THR A 90 4.85 -14.00 -0.35
N PHE A 91 5.80 -13.30 0.29
CA PHE A 91 5.52 -12.21 1.22
C PHE A 91 4.71 -11.08 0.57
N PHE A 92 5.06 -10.64 -0.64
CA PHE A 92 4.33 -9.61 -1.38
C PHE A 92 2.84 -9.95 -1.59
N VAL A 93 2.52 -11.24 -1.70
CA VAL A 93 1.14 -11.74 -1.85
C VAL A 93 0.46 -11.91 -0.49
N LEU A 94 1.14 -12.51 0.48
CA LEU A 94 0.57 -12.83 1.79
C LEU A 94 0.30 -11.57 2.63
N GLN A 95 1.15 -10.55 2.58
CA GLN A 95 0.97 -9.36 3.41
C GLN A 95 -0.34 -8.59 3.07
N PRO A 96 -0.68 -8.29 1.80
CA PRO A 96 -1.97 -7.71 1.45
C PRO A 96 -3.16 -8.56 1.87
N ILE A 97 -3.05 -9.90 1.79
CA ILE A 97 -4.09 -10.83 2.23
C ILE A 97 -4.30 -10.71 3.73
N LEU A 98 -3.22 -10.78 4.52
CA LEU A 98 -3.28 -10.66 5.98
C LEU A 98 -3.86 -9.32 6.43
N THR A 99 -3.33 -8.21 5.93
CA THR A 99 -3.79 -6.87 6.29
C THR A 99 -5.22 -6.61 5.83
N GLY A 100 -5.58 -7.07 4.64
CA GLY A 100 -6.95 -6.99 4.11
C GLY A 100 -7.96 -7.79 4.93
N LEU A 101 -7.58 -9.00 5.35
CA LEU A 101 -8.37 -9.86 6.25
C LEU A 101 -8.56 -9.22 7.62
N TRP A 102 -7.50 -8.65 8.19
CA TRP A 102 -7.58 -7.91 9.46
C TRP A 102 -8.51 -6.70 9.35
N LEU A 103 -8.38 -5.93 8.28
CA LEU A 103 -9.28 -4.81 7.99
C LEU A 103 -10.74 -5.27 7.87
N MET A 104 -10.99 -6.37 7.17
CA MET A 104 -12.31 -6.96 7.03
C MET A 104 -12.90 -7.38 8.37
N PHE A 105 -12.10 -8.03 9.21
CA PHE A 105 -12.48 -8.39 10.58
C PHE A 105 -12.90 -7.15 11.38
N LEU A 106 -12.07 -6.10 11.37
CA LEU A 106 -12.37 -4.84 12.05
C LEU A 106 -13.62 -4.16 11.49
N ALA A 107 -13.79 -4.11 10.18
CA ALA A 107 -14.93 -3.48 9.53
C ALA A 107 -16.27 -4.15 9.89
N ARG A 108 -16.25 -5.46 10.21
CA ARG A 108 -17.43 -6.20 10.69
C ARG A 108 -17.73 -6.01 12.18
N HIS A 109 -16.72 -5.61 12.97
CA HIS A 109 -16.81 -5.57 14.43
C HIS A 109 -16.80 -4.17 15.03
N LEU A 110 -16.35 -3.17 14.29
CA LEU A 110 -16.31 -1.78 14.74
C LEU A 110 -17.57 -1.02 14.33
N PRO A 111 -18.09 -0.14 15.20
CA PRO A 111 -19.15 0.78 14.80
C PRO A 111 -18.63 1.75 13.74
N ILE A 112 -19.40 1.96 12.68
CA ILE A 112 -19.09 2.97 11.66
C ILE A 112 -19.76 4.29 12.02
N ASN A 113 -18.96 5.35 12.04
CA ASN A 113 -19.47 6.71 12.16
C ASN A 113 -19.87 7.23 10.77
N ASP A 114 -21.16 7.52 10.57
CA ASP A 114 -21.69 8.01 9.28
C ASP A 114 -21.78 9.54 9.21
N HIS A 115 -20.94 10.25 9.97
CA HIS A 115 -20.98 11.70 9.96
C HIS A 115 -20.41 12.28 8.66
N ASN A 116 -21.16 13.19 8.06
CA ASN A 116 -20.74 13.91 6.85
C ASN A 116 -19.64 14.93 7.17
N ILE A 117 -18.52 14.83 6.45
CA ILE A 117 -17.41 15.78 6.57
C ILE A 117 -17.68 17.00 5.68
N ARG A 118 -17.99 18.14 6.31
CA ARG A 118 -18.28 19.42 5.63
C ARG A 118 -17.08 20.04 4.86
N ARG A 119 -15.85 19.52 5.04
CA ARG A 119 -14.60 20.09 4.47
C ARG A 119 -13.79 19.12 3.58
N GLY A 120 -14.44 18.18 2.89
CA GLY A 120 -13.75 17.09 2.18
C GLY A 120 -12.67 17.53 1.17
N VAL A 121 -12.91 18.56 0.37
CA VAL A 121 -11.93 19.06 -0.63
C VAL A 121 -10.66 19.60 0.02
N ARG A 122 -10.78 20.36 1.11
CA ARG A 122 -9.64 20.95 1.81
C ARG A 122 -8.75 19.85 2.41
N VAL A 123 -9.37 18.85 3.03
CA VAL A 123 -8.67 17.70 3.62
C VAL A 123 -7.85 16.96 2.56
N ARG A 124 -8.45 16.65 1.39
CA ARG A 124 -7.73 16.00 0.29
C ARG A 124 -6.54 16.83 -0.22
N ARG A 125 -6.74 18.13 -0.45
CA ARG A 125 -5.66 19.02 -0.93
C ARG A 125 -4.50 19.11 0.05
N VAL A 126 -4.79 19.37 1.33
CA VAL A 126 -3.76 19.49 2.37
C VAL A 126 -3.00 18.17 2.53
N ALA A 127 -3.72 17.05 2.65
CA ALA A 127 -3.09 15.73 2.79
C ALA A 127 -2.19 15.41 1.58
N THR A 128 -2.64 15.68 0.36
CA THR A 128 -1.86 15.45 -0.86
C THR A 128 -0.61 16.32 -0.91
N LEU A 129 -0.71 17.61 -0.55
CA LEU A 129 0.43 18.53 -0.54
C LEU A 129 1.47 18.15 0.50
N VAL A 130 1.04 17.74 1.71
CA VAL A 130 1.93 17.30 2.77
C VAL A 130 2.71 16.05 2.33
N ILE A 131 2.03 15.04 1.78
CA ILE A 131 2.70 13.83 1.29
C ILE A 131 3.59 14.16 0.08
N GLY A 132 3.17 15.06 -0.81
CA GLY A 132 3.99 15.52 -1.93
C GLY A 132 5.29 16.22 -1.50
N ALA A 133 5.23 17.02 -0.44
CA ALA A 133 6.42 17.65 0.14
C ALA A 133 7.38 16.62 0.76
N LEU A 134 6.85 15.61 1.46
CA LEU A 134 7.65 14.50 1.99
C LEU A 134 8.30 13.68 0.88
N TRP A 135 7.57 13.40 -0.20
CA TRP A 135 8.11 12.71 -1.37
C TRP A 135 9.22 13.51 -2.03
N LEU A 136 9.03 14.82 -2.21
CA LEU A 136 10.06 15.70 -2.75
C LEU A 136 11.32 15.69 -1.87
N GLY A 137 11.16 15.74 -0.55
CA GLY A 137 12.28 15.61 0.39
C GLY A 137 13.05 14.30 0.21
N ALA A 138 12.35 13.17 0.07
CA ALA A 138 12.97 11.87 -0.19
C ALA A 138 13.69 11.82 -1.55
N ALA A 139 13.11 12.42 -2.59
CA ALA A 139 13.73 12.50 -3.92
C ALA A 139 15.01 13.37 -3.91
N VAL A 140 14.99 14.51 -3.22
CA VAL A 140 16.16 15.37 -3.02
C VAL A 140 17.24 14.63 -2.23
N MET A 141 16.85 13.90 -1.18
CA MET A 141 17.75 13.09 -0.36
C MET A 141 18.52 12.06 -1.20
N LEU A 142 17.83 11.32 -2.08
CA LEU A 142 18.47 10.37 -3.00
C LEU A 142 19.35 11.07 -4.04
N SER A 143 18.87 12.17 -4.61
CA SER A 143 19.60 12.93 -5.63
C SER A 143 20.89 13.57 -5.09
N ALA A 144 20.95 13.86 -3.79
CA ALA A 144 22.13 14.36 -3.11
C ALA A 144 23.19 13.27 -2.84
N GLY A 145 22.87 11.99 -3.07
CA GLY A 145 23.81 10.88 -2.86
C GLY A 145 24.11 10.58 -1.40
N TRP A 146 23.22 10.96 -0.46
CA TRP A 146 23.43 10.71 0.97
C TRP A 146 23.26 9.22 1.29
N GLN A 147 24.39 8.50 1.38
CA GLN A 147 24.43 7.04 1.53
C GLN A 147 23.58 6.51 2.70
N PRO A 148 23.69 7.00 3.96
CA PRO A 148 22.84 6.55 5.06
C PRO A 148 21.33 6.74 4.84
N GLY A 149 20.94 7.69 3.99
CA GLY A 149 19.55 7.96 3.65
C GLY A 149 19.02 7.10 2.49
N THR A 150 19.85 6.24 1.88
CA THR A 150 19.50 5.51 0.65
C THR A 150 18.29 4.62 0.87
N TYR A 151 18.28 3.79 1.91
CA TYR A 151 17.16 2.87 2.14
C TYR A 151 15.86 3.64 2.42
N LEU A 152 15.88 4.60 3.35
CA LEU A 152 14.72 5.42 3.66
C LEU A 152 14.22 6.19 2.42
N GLY A 153 15.13 6.74 1.63
CA GLY A 153 14.79 7.49 0.41
C GLY A 153 14.09 6.62 -0.61
N LEU A 154 14.65 5.43 -0.88
CA LEU A 154 14.06 4.47 -1.82
C LEU A 154 12.70 4.00 -1.35
N LEU A 155 12.52 3.75 -0.05
CA LEU A 155 11.24 3.40 0.56
C LEU A 155 10.20 4.50 0.33
N LEU A 156 10.52 5.74 0.67
CA LEU A 156 9.57 6.85 0.59
C LEU A 156 9.26 7.26 -0.86
N VAL A 157 10.25 7.27 -1.75
CA VAL A 157 10.03 7.60 -3.17
C VAL A 157 9.12 6.57 -3.84
N TRP A 158 9.21 5.30 -3.45
CA TRP A 158 8.35 4.22 -3.93
C TRP A 158 6.94 4.25 -3.33
N ALA A 159 6.84 4.43 -2.00
CA ALA A 159 5.57 4.27 -1.29
C ALA A 159 4.67 5.51 -1.32
N LEU A 160 5.23 6.72 -1.32
CA LEU A 160 4.43 7.95 -1.20
C LEU A 160 3.60 8.31 -2.44
N PRO A 161 4.01 8.05 -3.70
CA PRO A 161 3.18 8.41 -4.86
C PRO A 161 1.80 7.71 -4.88
N PRO A 162 1.68 6.39 -4.65
CA PRO A 162 0.36 5.78 -4.55
C PRO A 162 -0.44 6.30 -3.33
N VAL A 163 0.20 6.59 -2.19
CA VAL A 163 -0.46 7.23 -1.04
C VAL A 163 -1.01 8.61 -1.41
N MET A 164 -0.24 9.43 -2.15
CA MET A 164 -0.71 10.72 -2.65
C MET A 164 -1.96 10.57 -3.50
N LEU A 165 -1.98 9.60 -4.42
CA LEU A 165 -3.15 9.34 -5.27
C LEU A 165 -4.37 8.93 -4.45
N GLN A 166 -4.19 8.03 -3.48
CA GLN A 166 -5.25 7.58 -2.58
C GLN A 166 -5.83 8.75 -1.75
N LEU A 167 -4.97 9.63 -1.22
CA LEU A 167 -5.38 10.79 -0.45
C LEU A 167 -6.03 11.88 -1.31
N ALA A 168 -5.48 12.14 -2.50
CA ALA A 168 -6.05 13.07 -3.48
C ALA A 168 -7.45 12.63 -3.92
N PHE A 169 -7.67 11.32 -4.03
CA PHE A 169 -8.97 10.74 -4.36
C PHE A 169 -9.95 10.78 -3.19
N GLY A 170 -9.53 10.37 -1.99
CA GLY A 170 -10.47 10.01 -0.92
C GLY A 170 -10.03 10.23 0.52
N ALA A 171 -9.11 11.16 0.82
CA ALA A 171 -8.71 11.45 2.20
C ALA A 171 -9.90 11.78 3.14
N ASP A 172 -10.96 12.38 2.62
CA ASP A 172 -12.20 12.61 3.38
C ASP A 172 -12.97 11.33 3.70
N ILE A 173 -13.04 10.38 2.77
CA ILE A 173 -13.63 9.05 3.01
C ILE A 173 -12.80 8.31 4.07
N LEU A 174 -11.48 8.32 3.92
CA LEU A 174 -10.54 7.70 4.86
C LEU A 174 -10.64 8.32 6.26
N TRP A 175 -10.79 9.64 6.36
CA TRP A 175 -10.96 10.34 7.64
C TRP A 175 -12.28 10.00 8.33
N ARG A 176 -13.36 9.76 7.57
CA ARG A 176 -14.63 9.26 8.13
C ARG A 176 -14.41 7.90 8.79
N HIS A 177 -13.66 7.02 8.13
CA HIS A 177 -13.28 5.70 8.64
C HIS A 177 -11.97 5.69 9.45
N ARG A 178 -11.55 6.83 10.03
CA ARG A 178 -10.23 6.95 10.69
C ARG A 178 -9.96 5.92 11.78
N ARG A 179 -10.98 5.48 12.52
CA ARG A 179 -10.83 4.44 13.54
C ARG A 179 -10.50 3.09 12.93
N LEU A 180 -11.19 2.71 11.84
CA LEU A 180 -10.92 1.50 11.09
C LEU A 180 -9.51 1.56 10.47
N VAL A 181 -9.18 2.68 9.80
CA VAL A 181 -7.87 2.89 9.18
C VAL A 181 -6.75 2.80 10.21
N PHE A 182 -6.87 3.51 11.34
CA PHE A 182 -5.88 3.51 12.41
C PHE A 182 -5.71 2.13 13.05
N LEU A 183 -6.82 1.46 13.39
CA LEU A 183 -6.79 0.12 14.00
C LEU A 183 -6.39 -0.98 13.01
N SER A 184 -6.41 -0.70 11.70
CA SER A 184 -5.85 -1.61 10.70
C SER A 184 -4.34 -1.41 10.58
N ILE A 185 -3.87 -0.16 10.42
CA ILE A 185 -2.44 0.15 10.20
C ILE A 185 -1.60 -0.16 11.44
N VAL A 186 -1.99 0.33 12.62
CA VAL A 186 -1.11 0.29 13.79
C VAL A 186 -0.86 -1.13 14.29
N PRO A 187 -1.88 -1.98 14.56
CA PRO A 187 -1.65 -3.36 14.98
C PRO A 187 -0.89 -4.18 13.96
N MET A 188 -1.17 -4.03 12.66
CA MET A 188 -0.46 -4.76 11.61
C MET A 188 1.00 -4.33 11.49
N THR A 189 1.27 -3.03 11.62
CA THR A 189 2.64 -2.50 11.62
C THR A 189 3.42 -3.06 12.80
N LEU A 190 2.84 -3.00 14.01
CA LEU A 190 3.49 -3.51 15.22
C LEU A 190 3.71 -5.02 15.16
N TYR A 191 2.72 -5.78 14.69
CA TYR A 191 2.80 -7.23 14.55
C TYR A 191 3.90 -7.66 13.58
N LEU A 192 3.90 -7.10 12.36
CA LEU A 192 4.88 -7.47 11.35
C LEU A 192 6.28 -6.95 11.69
N SER A 193 6.40 -5.76 12.28
CA SER A 193 7.68 -5.25 12.78
C SER A 193 8.27 -6.11 13.90
N ALA A 194 7.41 -6.65 14.78
CA ALA A 194 7.84 -7.56 15.83
C ALA A 194 8.30 -8.91 15.25
N ALA A 195 7.59 -9.44 14.25
CA ALA A 195 7.99 -10.64 13.54
C ALA A 195 9.32 -10.43 12.79
N ASP A 196 9.46 -9.34 12.07
CA ASP A 196 10.65 -8.98 11.30
C ASP A 196 11.90 -8.85 12.18
N LYS A 197 11.77 -8.20 13.35
CA LYS A 197 12.83 -8.17 14.35
C LYS A 197 13.35 -9.57 14.71
N LEU A 198 12.46 -10.57 14.81
CA LEU A 198 12.85 -11.96 15.08
C LEU A 198 13.58 -12.58 13.89
N ALA A 199 13.14 -12.30 12.67
CA ALA A 199 13.79 -12.79 11.46
C ALA A 199 15.21 -12.23 11.30
N ILE A 200 15.38 -10.91 11.45
CA ILE A 200 16.70 -10.23 11.47
C ILE A 200 17.58 -10.79 12.59
N THR A 201 17.03 -10.95 13.80
CA THR A 201 17.77 -11.53 14.93
C THR A 201 18.21 -12.97 14.64
N SER A 202 17.42 -13.71 13.85
CA SER A 202 17.73 -15.07 13.44
C SER A 202 18.60 -15.16 12.18
N GLY A 203 19.01 -14.01 11.63
CA GLY A 203 19.88 -13.88 10.48
C GLY A 203 19.21 -14.15 9.14
N THR A 204 17.88 -14.19 9.01
CA THR A 204 17.25 -14.53 7.72
C THR A 204 17.61 -13.53 6.61
N TRP A 205 17.67 -12.24 6.96
CA TRP A 205 18.20 -11.18 6.13
C TRP A 205 19.03 -10.20 6.95
N THR A 206 19.85 -9.41 6.25
CA THR A 206 20.73 -8.40 6.82
C THR A 206 20.56 -7.09 6.07
N ILE A 207 20.34 -6.00 6.81
CA ILE A 207 20.27 -4.64 6.27
C ILE A 207 21.68 -4.05 6.24
N ASN A 208 22.02 -3.35 5.17
CA ASN A 208 23.31 -2.71 5.02
C ASN A 208 23.44 -1.48 5.96
N PRO A 209 24.39 -1.47 6.92
CA PRO A 209 24.57 -0.34 7.82
C PRO A 209 25.07 0.93 7.10
N GLU A 210 25.70 0.82 5.94
CA GLU A 210 26.20 1.99 5.20
C GLU A 210 25.08 2.73 4.44
N GLN A 211 24.01 2.01 4.11
CA GLN A 211 22.89 2.52 3.32
C GLN A 211 21.62 2.78 4.16
N SER A 212 21.73 2.64 5.49
CA SER A 212 20.66 2.86 6.46
C SER A 212 21.06 3.88 7.54
N LEU A 213 20.06 4.42 8.22
CA LEU A 213 20.21 5.46 9.23
C LEU A 213 20.83 4.96 10.53
N ASN A 214 20.94 3.64 10.72
CA ASN A 214 21.42 3.01 11.96
C ASN A 214 20.63 3.44 13.21
N ILE A 215 19.34 3.79 13.04
CA ILE A 215 18.42 4.06 14.15
C ILE A 215 17.67 2.77 14.43
N PHE A 216 17.91 2.16 15.59
CA PHE A 216 17.33 0.86 15.94
C PHE A 216 16.22 0.98 16.99
N LEU A 217 15.02 0.54 16.62
CA LEU A 217 13.89 0.36 17.52
C LEU A 217 14.04 -0.94 18.31
N LEU A 218 13.75 -0.88 19.61
CA LEU A 218 13.84 -2.02 20.53
C LEU A 218 15.18 -2.77 20.44
N GLY A 219 16.26 -2.02 20.15
CA GLY A 219 17.66 -2.47 20.13
C GLY A 219 18.13 -3.21 18.88
N ARG A 220 17.25 -3.63 17.96
CA ARG A 220 17.66 -4.43 16.78
C ARG A 220 16.90 -4.17 15.49
N LEU A 221 15.69 -3.62 15.54
CA LEU A 221 14.88 -3.39 14.34
C LEU A 221 15.25 -2.03 13.73
N PRO A 222 15.81 -1.97 12.51
CA PRO A 222 16.06 -0.69 11.84
C PRO A 222 14.76 0.12 11.69
N LEU A 223 14.86 1.44 11.81
CA LEU A 223 13.72 2.35 11.65
C LEU A 223 13.05 2.17 10.28
N GLU A 224 13.84 1.95 9.25
CA GLU A 224 13.38 1.74 7.88
C GLU A 224 12.50 0.51 7.73
N GLU A 225 12.80 -0.59 8.44
CA GLU A 225 11.95 -1.79 8.44
C GLU A 225 10.58 -1.50 9.08
N PHE A 226 10.57 -0.79 10.21
CA PHE A 226 9.32 -0.36 10.83
C PHE A 226 8.51 0.56 9.90
N LEU A 227 9.19 1.50 9.23
CA LEU A 227 8.56 2.37 8.25
C LEU A 227 8.10 1.60 7.01
N PHE A 228 8.80 0.54 6.59
CA PHE A 228 8.39 -0.34 5.51
C PHE A 228 7.06 -1.00 5.84
N PHE A 229 6.92 -1.61 7.02
CA PHE A 229 5.64 -2.18 7.47
C PHE A 229 4.56 -1.10 7.64
N PHE A 230 4.91 0.08 8.13
CA PHE A 230 3.97 1.19 8.25
C PHE A 230 3.43 1.62 6.87
N MET A 231 4.32 1.79 5.90
CA MET A 231 3.97 2.27 4.55
C MET A 231 3.20 1.21 3.76
N THR A 232 3.63 -0.04 3.79
CA THR A 232 2.91 -1.15 3.13
C THR A 232 1.51 -1.33 3.73
N ASN A 233 1.37 -1.36 5.06
CA ASN A 233 0.06 -1.43 5.71
C ASN A 233 -0.81 -0.20 5.42
N THR A 234 -0.21 0.99 5.30
CA THR A 234 -0.92 2.21 4.87
C THR A 234 -1.45 2.04 3.46
N LEU A 235 -0.60 1.68 2.48
CA LEU A 235 -0.99 1.47 1.08
C LEU A 235 -2.16 0.49 0.93
N ILE A 236 -2.08 -0.65 1.62
CA ILE A 236 -3.11 -1.69 1.61
C ILE A 236 -4.38 -1.18 2.28
N THR A 237 -4.28 -0.64 3.50
CA THR A 237 -5.45 -0.18 4.28
C THR A 237 -6.21 0.90 3.56
N LEU A 238 -5.51 1.93 3.06
CA LEU A 238 -6.12 3.04 2.34
C LEU A 238 -6.75 2.53 1.04
N GLY A 239 -6.04 1.71 0.27
CA GLY A 239 -6.53 1.12 -0.97
C GLY A 239 -7.80 0.29 -0.76
N VAL A 240 -7.75 -0.71 0.12
CA VAL A 240 -8.89 -1.59 0.40
C VAL A 240 -10.08 -0.78 0.94
N THR A 241 -9.86 0.18 1.83
CA THR A 241 -10.94 1.05 2.34
C THR A 241 -11.58 1.87 1.23
N LEU A 242 -10.77 2.47 0.34
CA LEU A 242 -11.29 3.27 -0.77
C LEU A 242 -12.04 2.41 -1.78
N PHE A 243 -11.54 1.24 -2.14
CA PHE A 243 -12.21 0.36 -3.09
C PHE A 243 -13.51 -0.22 -2.52
N THR A 244 -13.57 -0.52 -1.22
CA THR A 244 -14.78 -1.01 -0.54
C THR A 244 -15.83 0.07 -0.29
N ALA A 245 -15.43 1.33 -0.14
CA ALA A 245 -16.35 2.42 0.13
C ALA A 245 -17.34 2.68 -1.03
N ALA A 246 -18.64 2.68 -0.73
CA ALA A 246 -19.71 2.95 -1.69
C ALA A 246 -19.60 4.37 -2.29
N GLU A 247 -19.16 5.34 -1.48
CA GLU A 247 -18.96 6.73 -1.94
C GLU A 247 -17.88 6.81 -3.04
N SER A 248 -16.84 5.97 -2.98
CA SER A 248 -15.79 5.94 -4.00
C SER A 248 -16.34 5.58 -5.37
N GLN A 249 -17.32 4.67 -5.46
CA GLN A 249 -17.96 4.32 -6.73
C GLN A 249 -18.71 5.51 -7.33
N ALA A 250 -19.50 6.22 -6.52
CA ALA A 250 -20.19 7.41 -6.96
C ALA A 250 -19.21 8.51 -7.41
N ARG A 251 -18.08 8.66 -6.73
CA ARG A 251 -17.03 9.63 -7.07
C ARG A 251 -16.27 9.25 -8.34
N ALA A 252 -15.85 8.00 -8.47
CA ALA A 252 -15.16 7.48 -9.64
C ALA A 252 -16.01 7.65 -10.91
N ARG A 253 -17.32 7.36 -10.84
CA ARG A 253 -18.26 7.61 -11.95
C ARG A 253 -18.32 9.09 -12.34
N ARG A 254 -18.40 10.01 -11.37
CA ARG A 254 -18.39 11.46 -11.65
C ARG A 254 -17.09 11.91 -12.32
N TRP A 255 -15.94 11.41 -11.86
CA TRP A 255 -14.64 11.73 -12.45
C TRP A 255 -14.51 11.18 -13.87
N ALA A 256 -14.91 9.93 -14.11
CA ALA A 256 -14.92 9.33 -15.43
C ALA A 256 -15.82 10.11 -16.42
N GLN A 257 -17.02 10.51 -15.99
CA GLN A 257 -17.92 11.34 -16.80
C GLN A 257 -17.33 12.72 -17.10
N ALA A 258 -16.69 13.36 -16.11
CA ALA A 258 -16.04 14.66 -16.31
C ALA A 258 -14.86 14.56 -17.30
N ALA A 259 -14.01 13.54 -17.16
CA ALA A 259 -12.92 13.26 -18.09
C ALA A 259 -13.42 13.02 -19.51
N GLY A 260 -14.47 12.20 -19.68
CA GLY A 260 -15.10 11.95 -20.98
C GLY A 260 -15.66 13.22 -21.64
N ARG A 261 -16.24 14.14 -20.87
CA ARG A 261 -16.71 15.44 -21.39
C ARG A 261 -15.55 16.32 -21.87
N VAL A 262 -14.43 16.34 -21.15
CA VAL A 262 -13.24 17.12 -21.55
C VAL A 262 -12.62 16.54 -22.82
N LEU A 263 -12.47 15.21 -22.90
CA LEU A 263 -11.96 14.54 -24.09
C LEU A 263 -12.86 14.78 -25.31
N LYS A 264 -14.19 14.70 -25.14
CA LYS A 264 -15.13 15.01 -26.23
C LYS A 264 -15.06 16.46 -26.69
N ARG A 265 -14.90 17.43 -25.78
CA ARG A 265 -14.70 18.85 -26.13
C ARG A 265 -13.41 19.09 -26.91
N ARG A 266 -12.31 18.44 -26.53
CA ARG A 266 -11.03 18.51 -27.26
C ARG A 266 -11.08 17.82 -28.62
N GLY A 267 -11.77 16.68 -28.74
CA GLY A 267 -11.99 15.99 -30.00
C GLY A 267 -12.87 16.79 -30.99
N VAL A 268 -13.90 17.47 -30.50
CA VAL A 268 -14.74 18.37 -31.33
C VAL A 268 -13.96 19.61 -31.79
N GLN A 269 -13.09 20.18 -30.95
CA GLN A 269 -12.22 21.30 -31.37
C GLN A 269 -11.17 20.88 -32.41
N SER A 270 -10.66 19.64 -32.36
CA SER A 270 -9.74 19.11 -33.38
C SER A 270 -10.39 18.83 -34.73
N ALA A 271 -11.70 18.52 -34.76
CA ALA A 271 -12.44 18.26 -35.99
C ALA A 271 -12.99 19.53 -36.67
N ALA A 272 -12.91 20.67 -36.00
CA ALA A 272 -13.47 21.95 -36.46
C ALA A 272 -12.43 22.88 -37.11
N VAL A 273 -11.33 22.34 -37.69
CA VAL A 273 -10.47 23.12 -38.59
C VAL A 273 -11.04 22.99 -40.00
N PRO A 274 -11.67 24.04 -40.57
CA PRO A 274 -12.13 24.00 -41.95
C PRO A 274 -10.92 24.12 -42.87
N SER A 275 -10.87 23.27 -43.90
CA SER A 275 -9.99 23.43 -45.06
C SER A 275 -10.42 24.67 -45.85
N GLU A 276 -10.00 25.85 -45.43
CA GLU A 276 -10.14 27.07 -46.23
C GLU A 276 -8.77 27.49 -46.74
N LYS A 277 -8.37 26.93 -47.88
CA LYS A 277 -7.44 27.52 -48.86
C LYS A 277 -7.52 26.76 -50.18
N LEU A 278 -8.65 26.91 -50.86
CA LEU A 278 -8.80 26.72 -52.30
C LEU A 278 -9.76 27.81 -52.79
N ALA A 279 -9.21 28.94 -53.27
CA ALA A 279 -9.69 29.74 -54.40
C ALA A 279 -9.01 31.13 -54.46
N GLY A 280 -8.21 31.35 -55.51
CA GLY A 280 -8.14 32.58 -56.33
C GLY A 280 -7.64 33.90 -55.73
N ASN A 281 -6.38 34.26 -56.01
CA ASN A 281 -6.00 35.18 -57.10
C ASN A 281 -4.47 35.32 -57.18
#